data_AF-A0A5N7MVK1-F1
#
_entry.id   AF-A0A5N7MVK1-F1
#
_cell.length_a   1.000
_cell.length_b   1.000
_cell.length_c   1.000
_cell.angle_alpha   90.00
_cell.angle_beta   90.00
_cell.angle_gamma   90.00
#
_symmetry.space_group_name_H-M   'P 1'
#
loop_
_entity.id
_entity.type
_entity.pdbx_description
1 polymer ?
#
loop_
_entity_poly.entity_id
_entity_poly.type
_entity_poly.pdbx_seq_one_letter_code
_entity_poly.pdbx_strand_id
1 'polypeptide(L)' 'MTPTIKRELRCRSAIEPMVGHMKADGELGRNHLLGVASDAMNALLVAAGHNLRLILNRLKPFVAWLMAALMGSFV' A
#
# COMPACT_ATOMS: atom_id res chain seq x y z
N MET A 1 4.94 17.46 25.00
CA MET A 1 4.53 16.80 23.75
C MET A 1 3.07 16.38 23.89
N THR A 2 2.15 16.93 23.08
CA THR A 2 0.73 16.51 23.13
C THR A 2 0.56 15.12 22.51
N PRO A 3 -0.45 14.33 22.92
CA PRO A 3 -0.70 13.00 22.35
C PRO A 3 -0.91 13.03 20.82
N THR A 4 -1.50 14.10 20.29
CA THR A 4 -1.70 14.32 18.84
C THR A 4 -0.37 14.41 18.10
N ILE A 5 0.55 15.25 18.58
CA ILE A 5 1.88 15.42 17.97
C ILE A 5 2.65 14.09 17.98
N LYS A 6 2.59 13.33 19.08
CA LYS A 6 3.24 12.02 19.18
C LYS A 6 2.69 11.00 18.17
N ARG A 7 1.36 11.02 17.92
CA ARG A 7 0.71 10.16 16.93
C ARG A 7 1.12 10.52 15.51
N GLU A 8 1.10 11.80 15.17
CA GLU A 8 1.49 12.27 13.83
C GLU A 8 2.96 11.97 13.52
N LEU A 9 3.86 12.18 14.48
CA LEU A 9 5.27 11.83 14.33
C LEU A 9 5.44 10.33 14.06
N ARG A 10 4.73 9.46 14.81
CA ARG A 10 4.76 8.02 14.57
C ARG A 10 4.22 7.65 13.18
N CYS A 11 3.15 8.29 12.73
CA CYS A 11 2.62 8.09 11.38
C CYS A 11 3.65 8.49 10.30
N ARG A 12 4.38 9.59 10.49
CA ARG A 12 5.43 10.03 9.55
C ARG A 12 6.66 9.13 9.58
N SER A 13 7.07 8.64 10.76
CA SER A 13 8.19 7.69 10.87
C SER A 13 7.95 6.37 10.15
N ALA A 14 6.69 5.99 9.88
CA ALA A 14 6.36 4.80 9.09
C ALA A 14 6.52 5.01 7.57
N ILE A 15 6.68 6.26 7.10
CA ILE A 15 6.83 6.57 5.67
C ILE A 15 8.21 6.16 5.17
N GLU A 16 9.27 6.51 5.91
CA GLU A 16 10.66 6.18 5.55
C GLU A 16 10.90 4.67 5.31
N PRO A 17 10.47 3.74 6.20
CA PRO A 17 10.63 2.31 5.95
C PRO A 17 9.76 1.83 4.77
N MET A 18 8.58 2.40 4.55
CA MET A 18 7.76 2.07 3.37
C MET A 18 8.47 2.48 2.07
N VAL A 19 9.04 3.69 2.02
CA VAL A 19 9.82 4.16 0.88
C VAL A 19 11.09 3.31 0.68
N GLY A 20 11.76 2.94 1.77
CA GLY A 20 12.91 2.03 1.74
C GLY A 20 12.55 0.67 1.13
N HIS A 21 11.45 0.07 1.56
CA HIS A 21 10.94 -1.19 1.01
C HIS A 21 10.55 -1.05 -0.47
N MET A 22 9.90 0.06 -0.85
CA MET A 22 9.56 0.33 -2.25
C MET A 22 10.78 0.51 -3.16
N LYS A 23 11.90 1.01 -2.62
CA LYS A 23 13.17 1.14 -3.35
C LYS A 23 13.93 -0.19 -3.46
N ALA A 24 13.96 -0.98 -2.38
CA ALA A 24 14.75 -2.22 -2.30
C ALA A 24 14.03 -3.44 -2.91
N ASP A 25 12.76 -3.64 -2.52
CA ASP A 25 11.97 -4.83 -2.84
C ASP A 25 10.78 -4.51 -3.79
N GLY A 26 10.49 -3.23 -4.01
CA GLY A 26 9.41 -2.76 -4.86
C GLY A 26 9.78 -2.69 -6.35
N GLU A 27 8.79 -2.34 -7.17
CA GLU A 27 8.94 -2.25 -8.63
C GLU A 27 9.57 -0.92 -9.09
N LEU A 28 10.06 -0.09 -8.16
CA LEU A 28 10.62 1.22 -8.47
C LEU A 28 11.87 1.12 -9.36
N GLY A 29 12.68 0.07 -9.18
CA GLY A 29 13.86 -0.20 -10.00
C GLY A 29 13.57 -0.89 -11.34
N ARG A 30 12.30 -1.16 -11.67
CA ARG A 30 11.89 -1.88 -12.89
C ARG A 30 11.40 -0.94 -14.01
N ASN A 31 11.69 0.36 -13.93
CA ASN A 31 11.34 1.28 -15.02
C ASN A 31 12.25 1.01 -16.25
N HIS A 32 11.67 0.50 -17.32
CA HIS A 32 12.36 0.25 -18.60
C HIS A 32 12.29 1.44 -19.56
N LEU A 33 11.53 2.48 -19.21
CA LEU A 33 11.34 3.68 -20.00
C LEU A 33 12.31 4.77 -19.51
N LEU A 34 13.02 5.40 -20.43
CA LEU A 34 14.03 6.41 -20.13
C LEU A 34 13.41 7.79 -19.90
N GLY A 35 13.93 8.52 -18.91
CA GLY A 35 13.67 9.94 -18.71
C GLY A 35 12.88 10.27 -17.44
N VAL A 36 13.09 11.50 -16.96
CA VAL A 36 12.59 12.00 -15.66
C VAL A 36 11.07 11.92 -15.55
N ALA A 37 10.34 12.17 -16.65
CA ALA A 37 8.88 12.07 -16.66
C ALA A 37 8.41 10.63 -16.41
N SER A 38 9.09 9.65 -17.02
CA SER A 38 8.78 8.24 -16.81
C SER A 38 9.11 7.78 -15.40
N ASP A 39 10.25 8.21 -14.86
CA ASP A 39 10.65 7.87 -13.48
C ASP A 39 9.63 8.40 -12.46
N ALA A 40 9.13 9.62 -12.67
CA ALA A 40 8.10 10.21 -11.83
C ALA A 40 6.78 9.42 -11.92
N MET A 41 6.35 9.03 -13.12
CA MET A 41 5.16 8.22 -13.32
C MET A 41 5.31 6.82 -12.69
N ASN A 42 6.46 6.17 -12.86
CA ASN A 42 6.73 4.87 -12.24
C ASN A 42 6.66 4.97 -10.71
N ALA A 43 7.27 6.00 -10.11
CA ALA A 43 7.21 6.22 -8.67
C ALA A 43 5.77 6.39 -8.16
N LEU A 44 4.95 7.16 -8.89
CA LEU A 44 3.55 7.37 -8.56
C LEU A 44 2.74 6.06 -8.64
N LEU A 45 2.92 5.29 -9.71
CA LEU A 45 2.21 4.03 -9.93
C LEU A 45 2.61 2.96 -8.92
N VAL A 46 3.89 2.84 -8.58
CA VAL A 46 4.38 1.90 -7.57
C VAL A 46 3.82 2.27 -6.18
N ALA A 47 3.78 3.55 -5.84
CA ALA A 47 3.15 4.04 -4.61
C ALA A 47 1.64 3.73 -4.57
N ALA A 48 0.92 4.04 -5.65
CA ALA A 48 -0.49 3.75 -5.77
C ALA A 48 -0.77 2.25 -5.65
N GLY A 49 -0.01 1.41 -6.35
CA GLY A 49 -0.12 -0.05 -6.30
C GLY A 49 0.15 -0.61 -4.90
N HIS A 50 1.12 -0.04 -4.16
CA HIS A 50 1.34 -0.42 -2.77
C HIS A 50 0.13 -0.09 -1.88
N ASN A 51 -0.43 1.12 -2.00
CA ASN A 51 -1.62 1.52 -1.25
C ASN A 51 -2.83 0.65 -1.58
N LEU A 52 -3.05 0.33 -2.86
CA LEU A 52 -4.11 -0.58 -3.29
C LEU A 52 -3.94 -1.98 -2.68
N ARG A 53 -2.71 -2.53 -2.64
CA ARG A 53 -2.44 -3.81 -1.97
C ARG A 53 -2.76 -3.78 -0.49
N LEU A 54 -2.49 -2.67 0.22
CA LEU A 54 -2.85 -2.51 1.62
C LEU A 54 -4.38 -2.49 1.81
N ILE A 55 -5.11 -1.74 0.98
CA ILE A 55 -6.58 -1.68 1.02
C ILE A 55 -7.17 -3.06 0.75
N LEU A 56 -6.70 -3.75 -0.29
CA LEU A 56 -7.18 -5.10 -0.63
C LEU A 56 -6.87 -6.10 0.47
N ASN A 57 -5.69 -6.06 1.09
CA ASN A 57 -5.37 -6.93 2.22
C ASN A 57 -6.28 -6.69 3.43
N ARG A 58 -6.74 -5.46 3.66
CA ARG A 58 -7.75 -5.15 4.68
C ARG A 58 -9.14 -5.64 4.30
N LEU A 59 -9.48 -5.60 3.01
CA LEU A 59 -10.80 -5.99 2.49
C LEU A 59 -10.94 -7.52 2.34
N LYS A 60 -9.86 -8.25 2.06
CA LYS A 60 -9.83 -9.72 1.91
C LYS A 60 -10.60 -10.50 2.99
N PRO A 61 -10.38 -10.28 4.30
CA PRO A 61 -11.13 -11.03 5.33
C PRO A 61 -12.63 -10.70 5.32
N PHE A 62 -13.00 -9.46 5.03
CA PHE A 62 -14.41 -9.06 4.92
C PHE A 62 -15.09 -9.75 3.74
N VAL A 63 -14.44 -9.79 2.58
CA VAL A 63 -14.95 -10.51 1.40
C VAL A 63 -15.03 -12.01 1.67
N ALA A 64 -14.02 -12.61 2.31
CA ALA A 64 -14.06 -14.03 2.67
C ALA A 64 -15.23 -14.35 3.61
N TRP A 65 -15.48 -13.50 4.61
CA TRP A 65 -16.62 -13.64 5.51
C TRP A 65 -17.95 -13.50 4.76
N LEU A 66 -18.09 -12.50 3.88
CA LEU A 66 -19.29 -12.30 3.08
C LEU A 66 -19.57 -13.51 2.18
N MET A 67 -18.55 -14.04 1.50
CA MET A 67 -18.67 -15.24 0.66
C MET A 67 -19.09 -16.47 1.48
N ALA A 68 -18.51 -16.67 2.67
CA ALA A 68 -18.89 -17.75 3.57
C ALA A 68 -20.34 -17.61 4.05
N ALA A 69 -20.79 -16.40 4.39
CA ALA A 69 -22.16 -16.13 4.80
C ALA A 69 -23.16 -16.40 3.66
N LEU A 70 -22.83 -16.00 2.43
CA LEU A 70 -23.64 -16.29 1.25
C LEU A 70 -23.72 -17.80 0.99
N MET A 71 -22.60 -18.52 1.01
CA MET A 71 -22.59 -19.98 0.79
C MET A 71 -23.29 -20.76 1.92
N GLY A 72 -23.14 -20.32 3.17
CA GLY A 72 -23.81 -20.91 4.32
C GLY A 72 -25.31 -20.62 4.41
N SER A 73 -25.83 -19.72 3.58
CA SER A 73 -27.28 -19.43 3.49
C SER A 73 -28.02 -20.33 2.48
N PHE A 74 -27.30 -21.14 1.70
CA PHE A 74 -27.85 -22.07 0.70
C PHE A 74 -27.75 -23.55 1.10
N VAL A 75 -27.47 -23.84 2.38
CA VAL A 75 -27.50 -25.18 3.00
C VAL A 75 -28.45 -25.14 4.19
#